data_AF-R7LW76-F1
#
_entry.id   AF-R7LW76-F1
#
_cell.length_a   1.000
_cell.length_b   1.000
_cell.length_c   1.000
_cell.angle_alpha   90.00
_cell.angle_beta   90.00
_cell.angle_gamma   90.00
#
_symmetry.space_group_name_H-M   'P 1'
#
loop_
_entity.id
_entity.type
_entity.pdbx_description
1 polymer ?
#
loop_
_entity_poly.entity_id
_entity_poly.type
_entity_poly.pdbx_seq_one_letter_code
_entity_poly.pdbx_strand_id
1 'polypeptide(L)'
;MVEDLEVMSFDIPNGVLDEIQQNIEHIIQAFDIPEENKVEVIKQINFMYSRTKYLSLTDELTGLANRRCFDEAFEKEFLRAQRYNNKLTLVMFDIDYFKQVNDTYGHQCGDYILKEISNAALQTFRKTDTVFRFGGEEFVVILTETDIEKAKIPLERFRKTVETLDLNYHGFPINITVSIGACQLSKDIKTKEALLEKTDMALYEAKNTGRNKTILSNFQ
;
A
#
# COMPACT_ATOMS: atom_id res chain seq x y z
N MET A 1 -2.91 -32.22 15.72
CA MET A 1 -3.83 -31.22 15.13
C MET A 1 -3.07 -30.49 14.05
N VAL A 2 -2.99 -31.17 12.90
CA VAL A 2 -2.98 -30.53 11.59
C VAL A 2 -4.44 -30.13 11.36
N GLU A 3 -4.73 -28.87 11.04
CA GLU A 3 -6.05 -28.32 10.61
C GLU A 3 -5.94 -26.80 10.84
N ASP A 4 -6.03 -25.87 9.90
CA ASP A 4 -6.32 -25.89 8.47
C ASP A 4 -5.57 -24.68 7.87
N LEU A 5 -4.71 -24.92 6.89
CA LEU A 5 -4.09 -23.87 6.07
C LEU A 5 -4.83 -23.87 4.73
N GLU A 6 -5.93 -23.12 4.68
CA GLU A 6 -6.56 -22.76 3.42
C GLU A 6 -5.66 -21.82 2.61
N VAL A 7 -5.61 -22.15 1.32
CA VAL A 7 -4.64 -21.76 0.30
C VAL A 7 -4.78 -20.29 -0.11
N MET A 8 -3.63 -19.74 -0.53
CA MET A 8 -3.36 -18.42 -1.09
C MET A 8 -4.20 -18.04 -2.33
N SER A 9 -4.20 -16.75 -2.72
CA SER A 9 -4.12 -16.43 -4.17
C SER A 9 -3.31 -15.17 -4.49
N PHE A 10 -2.45 -15.35 -5.50
CA PHE A 10 -1.76 -14.39 -6.35
C PHE A 10 -2.23 -14.73 -7.77
N ASP A 11 -2.55 -13.75 -8.63
CA ASP A 11 -2.94 -14.03 -10.02
C ASP A 11 -1.70 -14.38 -10.86
N ILE A 12 -1.45 -15.70 -10.92
CA ILE A 12 -0.46 -16.40 -11.74
C ILE A 12 -1.29 -17.27 -12.72
N PRO A 13 -0.93 -17.42 -14.00
CA PRO A 13 -1.62 -18.34 -14.91
C PRO A 13 -1.73 -19.74 -14.28
N ASN A 14 -2.93 -20.34 -14.34
CA ASN A 14 -3.21 -21.68 -13.82
C ASN A 14 -2.20 -22.68 -14.41
N GLY A 15 -1.18 -23.04 -13.63
CA GLY A 15 -0.12 -23.96 -14.04
C GLY A 15 1.27 -23.60 -13.53
N VAL A 16 1.64 -22.33 -13.36
CA VAL A 16 3.03 -21.94 -13.00
C VAL A 16 3.36 -22.22 -11.52
N LEU A 17 2.37 -22.14 -10.63
CA LEU A 17 2.55 -22.57 -9.22
C LEU A 17 2.73 -24.08 -9.10
N ASP A 18 1.92 -24.83 -9.86
CA ASP A 18 2.08 -26.29 -9.98
C ASP A 18 3.42 -26.63 -10.62
N GLU A 19 3.89 -25.83 -11.59
CA GLU A 19 5.19 -25.99 -12.23
C GLU A 19 6.34 -25.70 -11.27
N ILE A 20 6.28 -24.64 -10.46
CA ILE A 20 7.32 -24.33 -9.47
C ILE A 20 7.35 -25.40 -8.39
N GLN A 21 6.19 -25.86 -7.93
CA GLN A 21 6.10 -26.91 -6.91
C GLN A 21 6.53 -28.27 -7.45
N GLN A 22 6.09 -28.65 -8.66
CA GLN A 22 6.58 -29.84 -9.37
C GLN A 22 8.07 -29.73 -9.65
N ASN A 23 8.60 -28.57 -10.03
CA ASN A 23 10.03 -28.38 -10.27
C ASN A 23 10.82 -28.51 -8.97
N ILE A 24 10.33 -28.00 -7.84
CA ILE A 24 10.96 -28.19 -6.53
C ILE A 24 10.94 -29.67 -6.13
N GLU A 25 9.81 -30.37 -6.30
CA GLU A 25 9.70 -31.80 -6.03
C GLU A 25 10.61 -32.62 -6.95
N HIS A 26 10.65 -32.28 -8.25
CA HIS A 26 11.57 -32.88 -9.22
C HIS A 26 13.03 -32.63 -8.86
N ILE A 27 13.40 -31.42 -8.42
CA ILE A 27 14.74 -31.09 -7.96
C ILE A 27 15.06 -31.93 -6.71
N ILE A 28 14.19 -31.97 -5.71
CA ILE A 28 14.41 -32.75 -4.48
C ILE A 28 14.57 -34.26 -4.80
N GLN A 29 13.82 -34.78 -5.76
CA GLN A 29 13.95 -36.17 -6.24
C GLN A 29 15.21 -36.39 -7.10
N ALA A 30 15.60 -35.41 -7.91
CA ALA A 30 16.76 -35.51 -8.80
C ALA A 30 18.11 -35.39 -8.08
N PHE A 31 18.15 -34.76 -6.90
CA PHE A 31 19.37 -34.53 -6.11
C PHE A 31 19.64 -35.57 -5.00
N ASP A 32 18.85 -36.66 -4.94
CA ASP A 32 18.98 -37.76 -3.97
C ASP A 32 19.20 -37.29 -2.52
N ILE A 33 18.35 -36.34 -2.08
CA ILE A 33 18.45 -35.72 -0.76
C ILE A 33 18.03 -36.75 0.30
N PRO A 34 18.88 -37.05 1.31
CA PRO A 34 18.54 -37.95 2.41
C PRO A 34 17.21 -37.53 3.06
N GLU A 35 16.34 -38.48 3.39
CA GLU A 35 15.01 -38.22 3.98
C GLU A 35 15.09 -37.32 5.23
N GLU A 36 16.13 -37.49 6.04
CA GLU A 36 16.42 -36.67 7.22
C GLU A 36 16.64 -35.18 6.91
N ASN A 37 17.07 -34.85 5.69
CA ASN A 37 17.38 -33.49 5.24
C ASN A 37 16.25 -32.85 4.42
N LYS A 38 15.29 -33.63 3.89
CA LYS A 38 14.21 -33.11 3.02
C LYS A 38 13.35 -32.05 3.71
N VAL A 39 13.03 -32.25 4.99
CA VAL A 39 12.24 -31.29 5.78
C VAL A 39 12.96 -29.95 5.91
N GLU A 40 14.29 -29.97 6.11
CA GLU A 40 15.10 -28.77 6.25
C GLU A 40 15.21 -28.02 4.91
N VAL A 41 15.37 -28.75 3.80
CA VAL A 41 15.40 -28.17 2.45
C VAL A 41 14.08 -27.49 2.10
N ILE A 42 12.94 -28.13 2.37
CA ILE A 42 11.60 -27.53 2.12
C ILE A 42 11.42 -26.27 2.96
N LYS A 43 11.84 -26.26 4.22
CA LYS A 43 11.80 -25.06 5.07
C LYS A 43 12.63 -23.92 4.49
N GLN A 44 13.85 -24.21 4.02
CA GLN A 44 14.73 -23.21 3.42
C GLN A 44 14.12 -22.65 2.12
N ILE A 45 13.54 -23.50 1.28
CA ILE A 45 12.87 -23.06 0.04
C ILE A 45 11.68 -22.16 0.37
N ASN A 46 10.82 -22.56 1.29
CA ASN A 46 9.67 -21.75 1.72
C ASN A 46 10.11 -20.42 2.35
N PHE A 47 11.19 -20.43 3.14
CA PHE A 47 11.78 -19.21 3.69
C PHE A 47 12.28 -18.27 2.59
N MET A 48 13.06 -18.79 1.63
CA MET A 48 13.60 -18.02 0.51
C MET A 48 12.47 -17.48 -0.38
N TYR A 49 11.44 -18.29 -0.64
CA TYR A 49 10.24 -17.86 -1.38
C TYR A 49 9.50 -16.75 -0.65
N SER A 50 9.22 -16.92 0.65
CA SER A 50 8.50 -15.94 1.47
C SER A 50 9.27 -14.62 1.55
N ARG A 51 10.59 -14.70 1.72
CA ARG A 51 11.47 -13.53 1.74
C ARG A 51 11.49 -12.83 0.39
N THR A 52 11.61 -13.57 -0.72
CA THR A 52 11.58 -13.01 -2.08
C THR A 52 10.24 -12.34 -2.36
N LYS A 53 9.14 -12.97 -1.95
CA LYS A 53 7.80 -12.42 -2.09
C LYS A 53 7.63 -11.14 -1.27
N TYR A 54 8.08 -11.12 -0.02
CA TYR A 54 8.05 -9.93 0.83
C TYR A 54 8.82 -8.77 0.21
N LEU A 55 10.06 -9.01 -0.24
CA LEU A 55 10.89 -7.98 -0.92
C LEU A 55 10.26 -7.50 -2.23
N SER A 56 9.55 -8.37 -2.95
CA SER A 56 8.86 -8.02 -4.20
C SER A 56 7.62 -7.15 -3.98
N LEU A 57 7.01 -7.18 -2.80
CA LEU A 57 5.71 -6.53 -2.51
C LEU A 57 5.80 -5.38 -1.51
N THR A 58 6.97 -5.18 -0.92
CA THR A 58 7.20 -4.18 0.11
C THR A 58 8.16 -3.11 -0.42
N ASP A 59 7.92 -1.86 -0.06
CA ASP A 59 8.87 -0.78 -0.25
C ASP A 59 9.96 -0.84 0.83
N GLU A 60 11.21 -1.00 0.43
CA GLU A 60 12.33 -1.24 1.37
C GLU A 60 12.58 -0.06 2.32
N LEU A 61 12.26 1.17 1.90
CA LEU A 61 12.51 2.36 2.70
C LEU A 61 11.47 2.51 3.81
N THR A 62 10.19 2.35 3.47
CA THR A 62 9.07 2.66 4.36
C THR A 62 8.49 1.42 5.05
N GLY A 63 8.74 0.22 4.52
CA GLY A 63 8.13 -1.02 4.98
C GLY A 63 6.66 -1.17 4.58
N LEU A 64 6.11 -0.23 3.81
CA LEU A 64 4.74 -0.30 3.29
C LEU A 64 4.63 -1.25 2.11
N ALA A 65 3.42 -1.65 1.76
CA ALA A 65 3.17 -2.33 0.50
C ALA A 65 3.55 -1.42 -0.67
N ASN A 66 4.18 -1.96 -1.71
CA ASN A 66 4.61 -1.18 -2.86
C ASN A 66 3.52 -1.08 -3.93
N ARG A 67 3.80 -0.36 -5.01
CA ARG A 67 2.90 -0.19 -6.16
C ARG A 67 2.40 -1.50 -6.78
N ARG A 68 3.27 -2.53 -6.89
CA ARG A 68 2.85 -3.83 -7.44
C ARG A 68 1.78 -4.47 -6.55
N CYS A 69 2.00 -4.43 -5.24
CA CYS A 69 1.00 -4.93 -4.28
C CYS A 69 -0.30 -4.12 -4.34
N PHE A 70 -0.20 -2.80 -4.54
CA PHE A 70 -1.38 -1.95 -4.76
C PHE A 70 -2.18 -2.39 -6.00
N ASP A 71 -1.52 -2.57 -7.15
CA ASP A 71 -2.21 -2.90 -8.40
C ASP A 71 -3.02 -4.21 -8.28
N GLU A 72 -2.45 -5.22 -7.61
CA GLU A 72 -3.11 -6.50 -7.32
C GLU A 72 -4.26 -6.36 -6.30
N ALA A 73 -4.00 -5.68 -5.17
CA ALA A 73 -4.99 -5.49 -4.12
C ALA A 73 -6.18 -4.64 -4.60
N PHE A 74 -5.92 -3.63 -5.42
CA PHE A 74 -6.92 -2.71 -5.92
C PHE A 74 -7.88 -3.38 -6.90
N GLU A 75 -7.37 -4.19 -7.84
CA GLU A 75 -8.22 -5.00 -8.73
C GLU A 75 -9.17 -5.87 -7.92
N LYS A 76 -8.61 -6.62 -6.95
CA LYS A 76 -9.38 -7.54 -6.11
C LYS A 76 -10.48 -6.83 -5.33
N GLU A 77 -10.14 -5.74 -4.62
CA GLU A 77 -11.11 -5.03 -3.79
C GLU A 77 -12.13 -4.25 -4.62
N PHE A 78 -11.75 -3.74 -5.80
CA PHE A 78 -12.68 -3.11 -6.74
C PHE A 78 -13.74 -4.12 -7.24
N LEU A 79 -13.30 -5.28 -7.74
CA LEU A 79 -14.21 -6.33 -8.22
C LEU A 79 -15.12 -6.84 -7.09
N ARG A 80 -14.55 -7.03 -5.89
CA ARG A 80 -15.30 -7.45 -4.70
C ARG A 80 -16.37 -6.40 -4.33
N ALA A 81 -16.01 -5.13 -4.30
CA ALA A 81 -16.94 -4.05 -3.97
C ALA A 81 -18.04 -3.90 -5.01
N GLN A 82 -17.74 -4.03 -6.31
CA GLN A 82 -18.76 -4.04 -7.36
C GLN A 82 -19.72 -5.24 -7.22
N ARG A 83 -19.19 -6.44 -6.98
CA ARG A 83 -19.99 -7.67 -6.89
C ARG A 83 -20.95 -7.66 -5.70
N TYR A 84 -20.47 -7.23 -4.54
CA TYR A 84 -21.24 -7.28 -3.29
C TYR A 84 -21.88 -5.94 -2.93
N ASN A 85 -21.70 -4.91 -3.76
CA ASN A 85 -22.15 -3.54 -3.50
C ASN A 85 -21.64 -3.00 -2.15
N ASN A 86 -20.40 -3.38 -1.80
CA ASN A 86 -19.73 -2.90 -0.59
C ASN A 86 -19.22 -1.47 -0.79
N LYS A 87 -19.11 -0.73 0.31
CA LYS A 87 -18.47 0.60 0.29
C LYS A 87 -16.96 0.42 0.12
N LEU A 88 -16.38 1.19 -0.80
CA LEU A 88 -14.95 1.21 -1.05
C LEU A 88 -14.57 2.67 -1.28
N THR A 89 -13.59 3.17 -0.54
CA THR A 89 -13.03 4.51 -0.76
C THR A 89 -11.55 4.38 -1.05
N LEU A 90 -11.12 4.97 -2.16
CA LEU A 90 -9.73 5.09 -2.53
C LEU A 90 -9.22 6.47 -2.09
N VAL A 91 -7.99 6.50 -1.57
CA VAL A 91 -7.35 7.70 -1.07
C VAL A 91 -5.96 7.79 -1.68
N MET A 92 -5.58 8.97 -2.15
CA MET A 92 -4.22 9.30 -2.54
C MET A 92 -3.75 10.49 -1.71
N PHE A 93 -2.50 10.45 -1.27
CA PHE A 93 -1.89 11.59 -0.61
C PHE A 93 -0.42 11.73 -0.98
N ASP A 94 0.08 12.95 -0.83
CA ASP A 94 1.43 13.35 -1.22
C ASP A 94 1.96 14.38 -0.23
N ILE A 95 3.28 14.33 0.00
CA ILE A 95 3.97 15.21 0.95
C ILE A 95 4.21 16.57 0.30
N ASP A 96 3.60 17.60 0.87
CA ASP A 96 3.67 18.95 0.34
C ASP A 96 5.12 19.47 0.34
N TYR A 97 5.54 20.00 -0.81
CA TYR A 97 6.88 20.59 -1.01
C TYR A 97 8.06 19.63 -0.73
N PHE A 98 7.85 18.31 -0.84
CA PHE A 98 8.88 17.30 -0.56
C PHE A 98 10.19 17.52 -1.33
N LYS A 99 10.11 17.91 -2.60
CA LYS A 99 11.29 18.27 -3.39
C LYS A 99 12.11 19.40 -2.75
N GLN A 100 11.46 20.46 -2.24
CA GLN A 100 12.17 21.57 -1.61
C GLN A 100 12.90 21.13 -0.33
N VAL A 101 12.29 20.20 0.42
CA VAL A 101 12.93 19.60 1.60
C VAL A 101 14.18 18.81 1.20
N ASN A 102 14.10 17.98 0.15
CA ASN A 102 15.26 17.28 -0.38
C ASN A 102 16.36 18.22 -0.88
N ASP A 103 15.97 19.28 -1.60
CA ASP A 103 16.91 20.27 -2.13
C ASP A 103 17.59 21.08 -0.99
N THR A 104 16.92 21.24 0.15
CA THR A 104 17.42 22.02 1.30
C THR A 104 18.23 21.18 2.30
N TYR A 105 17.75 19.98 2.64
CA TYR A 105 18.29 19.15 3.72
C TYR A 105 18.91 17.83 3.23
N GLY A 106 18.85 17.57 1.92
CA GLY A 106 19.39 16.37 1.29
C GLY A 106 18.42 15.19 1.31
N HIS A 107 18.65 14.21 0.41
CA HIS A 107 17.79 13.04 0.25
C HIS A 107 17.64 12.18 1.51
N GLN A 108 18.67 12.12 2.37
CA GLN A 108 18.59 11.38 3.63
C GLN A 108 17.54 11.96 4.58
N CYS A 109 17.30 13.28 4.52
CA CYS A 109 16.22 13.93 5.24
C CYS A 109 14.85 13.54 4.66
N GLY A 110 14.73 13.48 3.33
CA GLY A 110 13.53 13.00 2.67
C GLY A 110 13.21 11.56 3.03
N ASP A 111 14.22 10.70 3.07
CA ASP A 111 14.08 9.30 3.49
C ASP A 111 13.59 9.16 4.92
N TYR A 112 14.10 9.99 5.83
CA TYR A 112 13.60 10.08 7.21
C TYR A 112 12.12 10.47 7.24
N ILE A 113 11.75 11.53 6.51
CA ILE A 113 10.38 12.01 6.42
C ILE A 113 9.42 10.95 5.87
N LEU A 114 9.81 10.24 4.81
CA LEU A 114 8.99 9.18 4.22
C LEU A 114 8.68 8.07 5.24
N LYS A 115 9.65 7.70 6.08
CA LYS A 115 9.45 6.73 7.17
C LYS A 115 8.49 7.25 8.22
N GLU A 116 8.66 8.48 8.67
CA GLU A 116 7.79 9.09 9.70
C GLU A 116 6.35 9.23 9.21
N ILE A 117 6.14 9.65 7.96
CA ILE A 117 4.81 9.71 7.34
C ILE A 117 4.18 8.33 7.21
N SER A 118 4.97 7.31 6.84
CA SER A 118 4.50 5.93 6.75
C SER A 118 4.06 5.40 8.11
N ASN A 119 4.82 5.68 9.17
CA ASN A 119 4.46 5.32 10.54
C ASN A 119 3.18 6.04 10.99
N ALA A 120 3.06 7.33 10.71
CA ALA A 120 1.85 8.10 11.03
C ALA A 120 0.61 7.54 10.31
N ALA A 121 0.75 7.11 9.06
CA ALA A 121 -0.32 6.48 8.30
C ALA A 121 -0.73 5.13 8.92
N LEU A 122 0.23 4.25 9.22
CA LEU A 122 -0.02 2.95 9.84
C LEU A 122 -0.68 3.04 11.22
N GLN A 123 -0.38 4.08 11.99
CA GLN A 123 -1.02 4.34 13.29
C GLN A 123 -2.42 4.95 13.14
N THR A 124 -2.69 5.63 12.02
CA THR A 124 -3.96 6.31 11.80
C THR A 124 -5.02 5.41 11.16
N PHE A 125 -4.64 4.61 10.17
CA PHE A 125 -5.56 3.73 9.46
C PHE A 125 -5.73 2.38 10.18
N ARG A 126 -6.82 1.67 9.91
CA ARG A 126 -7.11 0.38 10.56
C ARG A 126 -6.22 -0.70 9.96
N LYS A 127 -6.03 -1.81 10.68
CA LYS A 127 -5.33 -3.00 10.14
C LYS A 127 -6.00 -3.61 8.90
N THR A 128 -7.30 -3.36 8.71
CA THR A 128 -8.05 -3.80 7.53
C THR A 128 -7.84 -2.88 6.33
N ASP A 129 -7.39 -1.65 6.57
CA ASP A 129 -7.02 -0.72 5.52
C ASP A 129 -5.58 -1.01 5.12
N THR A 130 -5.28 -0.93 3.82
CA THR A 130 -3.90 -1.15 3.35
C THR A 130 -3.32 0.16 2.84
N VAL A 131 -2.15 0.52 3.38
CA VAL A 131 -1.39 1.71 2.99
C VAL A 131 -0.25 1.27 2.07
N PHE A 132 -0.14 1.93 0.93
CA PHE A 132 0.85 1.63 -0.10
C PHE A 132 1.72 2.85 -0.37
N ARG A 133 3.01 2.62 -0.64
CA ARG A 133 3.85 3.61 -1.31
C ARG A 133 3.74 3.41 -2.82
N PHE A 134 3.15 4.39 -3.48
CA PHE A 134 2.80 4.31 -4.91
C PHE A 134 3.98 4.72 -5.80
N GLY A 135 4.78 5.70 -5.37
CA GLY A 135 6.02 6.10 -6.02
C GLY A 135 6.53 7.43 -5.48
N GLY A 136 7.86 7.61 -5.36
CA GLY A 136 8.43 8.84 -4.81
C GLY A 136 7.87 9.18 -3.41
N GLU A 137 7.17 10.29 -3.32
CA GLU A 137 6.44 10.83 -2.16
C GLU A 137 4.92 10.59 -2.18
N GLU A 138 4.42 9.82 -3.15
CA GLU A 138 3.00 9.49 -3.33
C GLU A 138 2.63 8.20 -2.64
N PHE A 139 1.49 8.23 -1.93
CA PHE A 139 0.94 7.12 -1.18
C PHE A 139 -0.53 6.90 -1.54
N VAL A 140 -0.97 5.65 -1.43
CA VAL A 140 -2.35 5.25 -1.68
C VAL A 140 -2.87 4.49 -0.47
N VAL A 141 -4.15 4.66 -0.14
CA VAL A 141 -4.85 3.86 0.87
C VAL A 141 -6.13 3.29 0.28
N ILE A 142 -6.35 1.99 0.47
CA ILE A 142 -7.63 1.34 0.17
C ILE A 142 -8.41 1.22 1.48
N LEU A 143 -9.52 1.95 1.58
CA LEU A 143 -10.45 1.87 2.71
C LEU A 143 -11.62 0.96 2.34
N THR A 144 -11.52 -0.31 2.73
CA THR A 144 -12.60 -1.29 2.53
C THR A 144 -13.77 -1.00 3.48
N GLU A 145 -14.99 -1.32 3.05
CA GLU A 145 -16.22 -1.15 3.83
C GLU A 145 -16.44 0.27 4.37
N THR A 146 -15.87 1.26 3.70
CA THR A 146 -15.84 2.65 4.13
C THR A 146 -16.41 3.54 3.05
N ASP A 147 -17.47 4.27 3.38
CA ASP A 147 -18.04 5.34 2.55
C ASP A 147 -17.26 6.66 2.75
N ILE A 148 -17.46 7.61 1.83
CA ILE A 148 -16.72 8.87 1.82
C ILE A 148 -16.93 9.70 3.09
N GLU A 149 -18.11 9.61 3.71
CA GLU A 149 -18.43 10.33 4.93
C GLU A 149 -17.65 9.77 6.12
N LYS A 150 -17.56 8.43 6.23
CA LYS A 150 -16.74 7.75 7.24
C LYS A 150 -15.24 7.93 7.01
N ALA A 151 -14.82 8.10 5.76
CA ALA A 151 -13.42 8.36 5.43
C ALA A 151 -12.94 9.74 5.94
N LYS A 152 -13.81 10.74 6.06
CA LYS A 152 -13.45 12.11 6.51
C LYS A 152 -12.65 12.14 7.80
N ILE A 153 -13.11 11.39 8.80
CA ILE A 153 -12.53 11.43 10.16
C ILE A 153 -11.08 10.92 10.18
N PRO A 154 -10.78 9.68 9.71
CA PRO A 154 -9.39 9.21 9.69
C PRO A 154 -8.50 10.04 8.75
N LEU A 155 -9.02 10.57 7.64
CA LEU A 155 -8.25 11.42 6.73
C LEU A 155 -7.84 12.76 7.37
N GLU A 156 -8.78 13.46 8.00
CA GLU A 156 -8.45 14.71 8.71
C GLU A 156 -7.59 14.47 9.95
N ARG A 157 -7.79 13.34 10.64
CA ARG A 157 -6.89 12.94 11.73
C ARG A 157 -5.47 12.71 11.22
N PHE A 158 -5.30 11.99 10.10
CA PHE A 158 -4.00 11.74 9.50
C PHE A 158 -3.34 13.06 9.09
N ARG A 159 -4.06 13.91 8.34
CA ARG A 159 -3.58 15.23 7.91
C ARG A 159 -3.07 16.08 9.09
N LYS A 160 -3.88 16.19 10.15
CA LYS A 160 -3.49 16.93 11.36
C LYS A 160 -2.31 16.30 12.09
N THR A 161 -2.26 14.97 12.15
CA THR A 161 -1.15 14.24 12.79
C THR A 161 0.17 14.56 12.08
N VAL A 162 0.18 14.59 10.75
CA VAL A 162 1.34 14.99 9.95
C VAL A 162 1.69 16.45 10.14
N GLU A 163 0.70 17.35 10.09
CA GLU A 163 0.90 18.80 10.29
C GLU A 163 1.53 19.14 11.64
N THR A 164 1.24 18.36 12.69
CA THR A 164 1.78 18.55 14.04
C THR A 164 2.89 17.57 14.39
N LEU A 165 3.45 16.85 13.41
CA LEU A 165 4.48 15.86 13.64
C LEU A 165 5.79 16.55 14.05
N ASP A 166 6.35 16.18 15.20
CA ASP A 166 7.63 16.72 15.67
C ASP A 166 8.79 16.06 14.93
N LEU A 167 9.09 16.60 13.74
CA LEU A 167 10.18 16.13 12.91
C LEU A 167 11.44 16.94 13.21
N ASN A 168 12.47 16.24 13.66
CA ASN A 168 13.76 16.83 13.94
C ASN A 168 14.85 16.04 13.22
N TYR A 169 15.48 16.66 12.23
CA TYR A 169 16.57 16.06 11.47
C TYR A 169 17.89 16.77 11.80
N HIS A 170 18.79 16.08 12.51
CA HIS A 170 20.08 16.62 12.96
C HIS A 170 20.02 17.95 13.73
N GLY A 171 18.97 18.14 14.53
CA GLY A 171 18.77 19.37 15.32
C GLY A 171 17.97 20.45 14.60
N PHE A 172 17.60 20.25 13.33
CA PHE A 172 16.75 21.16 12.58
C PHE A 172 15.27 20.71 12.66
N PRO A 173 14.37 21.55 13.20
CA PRO A 173 12.94 21.27 13.16
C PRO A 173 12.44 21.41 11.72
N ILE A 174 11.64 20.44 11.27
CA ILE A 174 11.08 20.40 9.92
C ILE A 174 9.57 20.37 10.03
N ASN A 175 8.92 21.29 9.32
CA ASN A 175 7.46 21.28 9.19
C ASN A 175 7.10 20.78 7.79
N ILE A 176 6.26 19.75 7.73
CA ILE A 176 5.68 19.24 6.49
C ILE A 176 4.18 19.08 6.66
N THR A 177 3.48 19.10 5.54
CA THR A 177 2.05 18.83 5.47
C THR A 177 1.79 17.81 4.37
N VAL A 178 0.57 17.28 4.32
CA VAL A 178 0.13 16.41 3.23
C VAL A 178 -1.12 16.97 2.59
N SER A 179 -1.18 16.85 1.27
CA SER A 179 -2.40 17.02 0.49
C SER A 179 -3.05 15.66 0.28
N ILE A 180 -4.37 15.57 0.44
CA ILE A 180 -5.12 14.31 0.38
C ILE A 180 -6.27 14.46 -0.62
N GLY A 181 -6.38 13.51 -1.55
CA GLY A 181 -7.54 13.29 -2.40
C GLY A 181 -8.23 11.97 -2.06
N ALA A 182 -9.55 11.94 -2.02
CA ALA A 182 -10.30 10.70 -1.83
C ALA A 182 -11.52 10.60 -2.74
N CYS A 183 -11.81 9.41 -3.25
CA CYS A 183 -12.99 9.12 -4.06
C CYS A 183 -13.61 7.80 -3.61
N GLN A 184 -14.93 7.78 -3.46
CA GLN A 184 -15.67 6.56 -3.17
C GLN A 184 -16.12 5.89 -4.45
N LEU A 185 -16.00 4.56 -4.51
CA LEU A 185 -16.62 3.75 -5.55
C LEU A 185 -18.14 3.99 -5.57
N SER A 186 -18.64 4.43 -6.72
CA SER A 186 -20.05 4.63 -7.01
C SER A 186 -20.49 3.72 -8.17
N LYS A 187 -21.81 3.63 -8.41
CA LYS A 187 -22.35 2.85 -9.53
C LYS A 187 -21.97 3.42 -10.90
N ASP A 188 -21.60 4.70 -10.96
CA ASP A 188 -21.24 5.39 -12.20
C ASP A 188 -19.78 5.12 -12.60
N ILE A 189 -18.95 4.71 -11.64
CA ILE A 189 -17.57 4.31 -11.90
C ILE A 189 -17.53 2.85 -12.34
N LYS A 190 -17.23 2.63 -13.63
CA LYS A 190 -17.25 1.29 -14.24
C LYS A 190 -15.92 0.56 -14.17
N THR A 191 -14.81 1.29 -14.05
CA THR A 191 -13.46 0.72 -14.07
C THR A 191 -12.64 1.22 -12.88
N LYS A 192 -11.64 0.44 -12.47
CA LYS A 192 -10.75 0.82 -11.37
C LYS A 192 -9.89 2.04 -11.76
N GLU A 193 -9.55 2.17 -13.03
CA GLU A 193 -8.79 3.29 -13.57
C GLU A 193 -9.56 4.60 -13.41
N ALA A 194 -10.88 4.60 -13.64
CA ALA A 194 -11.71 5.78 -13.44
C ALA A 194 -11.85 6.17 -11.96
N LEU A 195 -11.83 5.19 -11.03
CA LEU A 195 -11.78 5.48 -9.60
C LEU A 195 -10.44 6.10 -9.20
N LEU A 196 -9.34 5.55 -9.72
CA LEU A 196 -7.99 6.07 -9.49
C LEU A 196 -7.84 7.49 -10.03
N GLU A 197 -8.26 7.73 -11.28
CA GLU A 197 -8.21 9.06 -11.93
C GLU A 197 -8.99 10.10 -11.13
N LYS A 198 -10.21 9.79 -10.67
CA LYS A 198 -10.99 10.71 -9.83
C LYS A 198 -10.35 10.99 -8.47
N THR A 199 -9.65 10.00 -7.91
CA THR A 199 -8.91 10.16 -6.65
C THR A 199 -7.70 11.07 -6.86
N ASP A 200 -6.97 10.87 -7.95
CA ASP A 200 -5.85 11.72 -8.34
C ASP A 200 -6.28 13.16 -8.64
N MET A 201 -7.39 13.36 -9.34
CA MET A 201 -7.97 14.70 -9.57
C MET A 201 -8.30 15.42 -8.25
N ALA A 202 -8.81 14.71 -7.24
CA ALA A 202 -9.06 15.28 -5.93
C ALA A 202 -7.75 15.67 -5.22
N LEU A 203 -6.70 14.85 -5.33
CA LEU A 203 -5.38 15.17 -4.78
C LEU A 203 -4.77 16.39 -5.48
N TYR A 204 -4.90 16.45 -6.81
CA TYR A 204 -4.47 17.58 -7.62
C TYR A 204 -5.20 18.88 -7.20
N GLU A 205 -6.51 18.82 -6.97
CA GLU A 205 -7.28 19.95 -6.45
C GLU A 205 -6.79 20.37 -5.05
N ALA A 206 -6.48 19.40 -4.17
CA ALA A 206 -5.92 19.70 -2.85
C ALA A 206 -4.59 20.47 -2.97
N LYS A 207 -3.69 20.00 -3.83
CA LYS A 207 -2.39 20.62 -4.10
C LYS A 207 -2.51 22.04 -4.67
N ASN A 208 -3.49 22.29 -5.55
CA ASN A 208 -3.62 23.58 -6.23
C ASN A 208 -4.47 24.61 -5.49
N THR A 209 -5.34 24.19 -4.58
CA THR A 209 -6.19 25.12 -3.83
C THR A 209 -5.56 25.57 -2.51
N GLY A 210 -4.30 25.22 -2.24
CA GLY A 210 -3.57 25.70 -1.05
C GLY A 210 -2.88 24.61 -0.22
N ARG A 211 -2.87 23.35 -0.67
CA ARG A 211 -2.24 22.22 0.03
C ARG A 211 -2.79 21.99 1.43
N ASN A 212 -2.17 21.09 2.20
CA ASN A 212 -2.50 20.81 3.60
C ASN A 212 -4.01 20.65 3.84
N LYS A 213 -4.67 19.87 3.00
CA LYS A 213 -6.13 19.69 3.03
C LYS A 213 -6.55 18.36 2.44
N THR A 214 -7.77 17.97 2.78
CA THR A 214 -8.46 16.85 2.14
C THR A 214 -9.49 17.37 1.15
N ILE A 215 -9.43 16.91 -0.09
CA ILE A 215 -10.49 17.06 -1.08
C ILE A 215 -11.15 15.70 -1.28
N LEU A 216 -12.48 15.69 -1.19
CA LEU A 216 -13.29 14.53 -1.48
C LEU A 216 -13.91 14.75 -2.84
N SER A 217 -13.67 13.84 -3.78
CA SER A 217 -14.34 13.81 -5.05
C SER A 217 -15.81 13.50 -4.80
N ASN A 218 -16.61 14.56 -4.66
CA ASN A 218 -18.05 14.46 -4.52
C ASN A 218 -18.65 14.15 -5.89
N PHE A 219 -19.57 13.21 -5.92
CA PHE A 219 -20.52 13.08 -7.00
C PHE A 219 -21.74 13.93 -6.63
N GLN A 220 -22.07 14.92 -7.47
CA GLN A 220 -23.45 15.37 -7.64
C GLN A 220 -24.08 14.57 -8.77
#